data_AF-A0A9P4TU57-F1
#
_entry.id   AF-A0A9P4TU57-F1
#
_cell.length_a   1.000
_cell.length_b   1.000
_cell.length_c   1.000
_cell.angle_alpha   90.00
_cell.angle_beta   90.00
_cell.angle_gamma   90.00
#
_symmetry.space_group_name_H-M   'P 1'
#
loop_
_entity.id
_entity.type
_entity.pdbx_description
1 polymer ?
#
loop_
_entity_poly.entity_id
_entity_poly.type
_entity_poly.pdbx_seq_one_letter_code
_entity_poly.pdbx_strand_id
1 'polypeptide(L)'
;MLPWDWDIDTQVSGETLSYMAQNLNSTIHTHNAVDDSSVSRDYLLDVNPYAWERTRGDGMNIIDARWIDTRNGLYIDITGLSETEPDKEPGIWSCKNFHFYRTRDLYPMRESVYEGVPAMIPYAYDKILLEEYHEKALVLTEYEGHYWNQESRLWVKKSEPVAKQMARPPKNYAR
;
A
#
# COMPACT_ATOMS: atom_id res chain seq x y z
N MET A 1 -7.67 -2.89 -3.63
CA MET A 1 -6.46 -3.51 -4.17
C MET A 1 -6.67 -3.80 -5.64
N LEU A 2 -5.71 -3.43 -6.47
CA LEU A 2 -5.78 -3.74 -7.89
C LEU A 2 -5.63 -5.25 -8.08
N PRO A 3 -6.37 -5.90 -9.01
CA PRO A 3 -6.32 -7.36 -9.16
C PRO A 3 -4.95 -7.95 -9.52
N TRP A 4 -4.03 -7.11 -9.97
CA TRP A 4 -2.66 -7.48 -10.34
C TRP A 4 -1.61 -7.04 -9.30
N ASP A 5 -2.03 -6.35 -8.24
CA ASP A 5 -1.14 -5.95 -7.14
C ASP A 5 -0.92 -7.11 -6.17
N TRP A 6 0.24 -7.11 -5.51
CA TRP A 6 0.64 -8.18 -4.58
C TRP A 6 0.83 -7.71 -3.15
N ASP A 7 0.89 -6.41 -2.93
CA ASP A 7 1.07 -5.76 -1.64
C ASP A 7 0.14 -4.56 -1.48
N ILE A 8 0.15 -4.01 -0.26
CA ILE A 8 -0.55 -2.79 0.11
C ILE A 8 0.46 -1.93 0.86
N ASP A 9 0.58 -0.68 0.44
CA ASP A 9 1.38 0.32 1.10
C ASP A 9 0.53 1.25 1.96
N THR A 10 1.08 1.60 3.13
CA THR A 10 0.52 2.62 4.01
C THR A 10 1.61 3.58 4.45
N GLN A 11 1.18 4.78 4.86
CA GLN A 11 2.09 5.80 5.36
C GLN A 11 1.69 6.27 6.74
N VAL A 12 2.68 6.55 7.57
CA VAL A 12 2.50 7.11 8.91
C VAL A 12 3.44 8.31 9.10
N SER A 13 3.15 9.18 10.07
CA SER A 13 4.11 10.22 10.44
C SER A 13 5.39 9.62 11.05
N GLY A 14 6.52 10.32 10.93
CA GLY A 14 7.78 9.92 11.54
C GLY A 14 7.70 9.82 13.06
N GLU A 15 6.85 10.65 13.69
CA GLU A 15 6.56 10.56 15.12
C GLU A 15 5.83 9.25 15.47
N THR A 16 4.79 8.90 14.69
CA THR A 16 4.07 7.62 14.84
C THR A 16 5.00 6.44 14.63
N LEU A 17 5.84 6.48 13.60
CA LEU A 17 6.83 5.43 13.34
C LEU A 17 7.83 5.29 14.49
N SER A 18 8.30 6.41 15.05
CA SER A 18 9.19 6.41 16.21
C SER A 18 8.51 5.79 17.43
N TYR A 19 7.24 6.11 17.67
CA TYR A 19 6.46 5.50 18.74
C TYR A 19 6.32 3.98 18.54
N MET A 20 5.99 3.54 17.33
CA MET A 20 5.88 2.12 16.97
C MET A 20 7.21 1.39 17.23
N ALA A 21 8.33 1.96 16.78
CA ALA A 21 9.66 1.38 16.97
C ALA A 21 10.01 1.17 18.46
N GLN A 22 9.69 2.15 19.30
CA GLN A 22 10.07 2.14 20.72
C GLN A 22 9.15 1.28 21.59
N ASN A 23 7.87 1.19 21.24
CA ASN A 23 6.84 0.63 22.14
C ASN A 23 6.15 -0.62 21.61
N LEU A 24 6.13 -0.81 20.28
CA LEU A 24 5.31 -1.82 19.62
C LEU A 24 6.13 -2.74 18.69
N ASN A 25 7.44 -2.55 18.56
CA ASN A 25 8.22 -3.42 17.70
C ASN A 25 8.21 -4.87 18.23
N SER A 26 8.09 -5.84 17.32
CA SER A 26 8.03 -7.27 17.61
C SER A 26 6.82 -7.72 18.44
N THR A 27 5.74 -6.94 18.47
CA THR A 27 4.50 -7.34 19.15
C THR A 27 3.55 -8.08 18.19
N ILE A 28 2.77 -9.00 18.74
CA ILE A 28 1.70 -9.70 18.01
C ILE A 28 0.37 -9.04 18.33
N HIS A 29 -0.39 -8.71 17.29
CA HIS A 29 -1.70 -8.10 17.37
C HIS A 29 -2.75 -9.04 16.78
N THR A 30 -3.70 -9.46 17.61
CA THR A 30 -4.83 -10.27 17.18
C THR A 30 -5.94 -9.36 16.66
N HIS A 31 -6.31 -9.55 15.40
CA HIS A 31 -7.47 -8.90 14.78
C HIS A 31 -8.57 -9.94 14.56
N ASN A 32 -9.79 -9.57 14.94
CA ASN A 32 -10.99 -10.37 14.70
C ASN A 32 -11.78 -9.72 13.57
N ALA A 33 -12.07 -10.49 12.52
CA ALA A 33 -12.80 -9.98 11.37
C ALA A 33 -14.18 -9.46 11.80
N VAL A 34 -14.55 -8.29 11.26
CA VAL A 34 -15.80 -7.59 11.62
C VAL A 34 -17.04 -8.37 11.20
N ASP A 35 -16.96 -9.06 10.06
CA ASP A 35 -18.11 -9.75 9.44
C ASP A 35 -18.26 -11.23 9.84
N ASP A 36 -17.20 -11.83 10.38
CA ASP A 36 -17.22 -13.20 10.90
C ASP A 36 -16.32 -13.29 12.12
N SER A 37 -16.95 -13.18 13.30
CA SER A 37 -16.25 -13.24 14.59
C SER A 37 -15.52 -14.56 14.86
N SER A 38 -15.71 -15.59 14.02
CA SER A 38 -14.96 -16.84 14.10
C SER A 38 -13.57 -16.76 13.44
N VAL A 39 -13.33 -15.75 12.62
CA VAL A 39 -12.07 -15.55 11.91
C VAL A 39 -11.18 -14.58 12.69
N SER A 40 -10.30 -15.14 13.51
CA SER A 40 -9.21 -14.42 14.17
C SER A 40 -7.91 -14.58 13.38
N ARG A 41 -7.08 -13.53 13.33
CA ARG A 41 -5.77 -13.49 12.67
C ARG A 41 -4.76 -12.75 13.54
N ASP A 42 -3.53 -13.25 13.56
CA ASP A 42 -2.44 -12.69 14.34
C ASP A 42 -1.43 -12.04 13.40
N TYR A 43 -1.14 -10.77 13.66
CA TYR A 43 -0.21 -9.98 12.86
C TYR A 43 0.99 -9.56 13.70
N LEU A 44 2.19 -9.80 13.20
CA LEU A 44 3.42 -9.27 13.77
C LEU A 44 3.63 -7.85 13.27
N LEU A 45 3.89 -6.91 14.19
CA LEU A 45 4.47 -5.61 13.82
C LEU A 45 5.99 -5.71 13.83
N ASP A 46 6.60 -5.63 12.66
CA ASP A 46 8.06 -5.62 12.50
C ASP A 46 8.53 -4.24 12.06
N VAL A 47 9.32 -3.57 12.89
CA VAL A 47 9.87 -2.23 12.62
C VAL A 47 11.36 -2.36 12.30
N ASN A 48 11.73 -1.84 11.14
CA ASN A 48 13.10 -1.88 10.65
C ASN A 48 14.04 -1.14 11.63
N PRO A 49 15.19 -1.73 12.02
CA PRO A 49 16.16 -1.08 12.91
C PRO A 49 16.67 0.28 12.41
N TYR A 50 16.58 0.55 11.10
CA TYR A 50 16.95 1.82 10.48
C TYR A 50 15.75 2.72 10.15
N ALA A 51 14.60 2.52 10.80
CA ALA A 51 13.43 3.38 10.68
C ALA A 51 13.68 4.82 11.19
N TRP A 52 14.66 5.01 12.07
CA TRP A 52 15.07 6.33 12.59
C TRP A 52 15.81 7.19 11.55
N GLU A 53 16.49 6.56 10.58
CA GLU A 53 17.05 7.27 9.44
C GLU A 53 15.89 7.76 8.58
N ARG A 54 15.81 9.06 8.26
CA ARG A 54 14.72 9.61 7.44
C ARG A 54 15.14 10.00 6.02
N THR A 55 16.44 9.93 5.74
CA THR A 55 17.02 10.15 4.41
C THR A 55 17.17 8.84 3.65
N ARG A 56 17.26 8.87 2.32
CA ARG A 56 17.36 7.67 1.48
C ARG A 56 18.61 6.80 1.75
N GLY A 57 19.72 7.42 2.15
CA GLY A 57 20.99 6.71 2.30
C GLY A 57 21.46 6.08 0.98
N ASP A 58 21.80 4.80 1.01
CA ASP A 58 22.19 3.99 -0.15
C ASP A 58 21.01 3.47 -0.99
N GLY A 59 19.77 3.73 -0.55
CA GLY A 59 18.55 3.29 -1.23
C GLY A 59 18.15 1.84 -0.96
N MET A 60 18.85 1.11 -0.09
CA MET A 60 18.51 -0.27 0.28
C MET A 60 17.48 -0.36 1.42
N ASN A 61 17.17 0.79 2.06
CA ASN A 61 16.40 0.88 3.28
C ASN A 61 15.12 1.72 3.10
N ILE A 62 14.28 1.41 2.12
CA ILE A 62 13.11 2.24 1.79
C ILE A 62 11.92 2.02 2.75
N ILE A 63 11.65 0.77 3.12
CA ILE A 63 10.49 0.39 3.95
C ILE A 63 10.87 0.44 5.44
N ASP A 64 10.02 1.11 6.22
CA ASP A 64 10.29 1.42 7.62
C ASP A 64 9.68 0.41 8.60
N ALA A 65 8.52 -0.15 8.29
CA ALA A 65 7.88 -1.19 9.10
C ALA A 65 6.91 -2.03 8.27
N ARG A 66 6.47 -3.17 8.84
CA ARG A 66 5.51 -4.09 8.22
C ARG A 66 4.52 -4.62 9.24
N TRP A 67 3.27 -4.73 8.81
CA TRP A 67 2.35 -5.70 9.39
C TRP A 67 2.49 -7.02 8.64
N ILE A 68 2.72 -8.12 9.35
CA ILE A 68 2.95 -9.44 8.74
C ILE A 68 1.94 -10.45 9.31
N ASP A 69 1.12 -11.07 8.46
CA ASP A 69 0.29 -12.21 8.83
C ASP A 69 1.20 -13.38 9.21
N THR A 70 1.13 -13.80 10.47
CA THR A 70 2.00 -14.84 11.03
C THR A 70 1.77 -16.23 10.42
N ARG A 71 0.67 -16.44 9.70
CA ARG A 71 0.31 -17.76 9.15
C ARG A 71 0.86 -18.00 7.75
N ASN A 72 0.87 -16.97 6.92
CA ASN A 72 1.21 -17.09 5.50
C ASN A 72 2.31 -16.12 5.05
N GLY A 73 2.70 -15.17 5.90
CA GLY A 73 3.74 -14.20 5.60
C GLY A 73 3.32 -13.08 4.65
N LEU A 74 2.03 -12.95 4.31
CA LEU A 74 1.52 -11.77 3.60
C LEU A 74 1.71 -10.53 4.48
N TYR A 75 1.97 -9.38 3.85
CA TYR A 75 2.32 -8.17 4.59
C TYR A 75 1.72 -6.89 4.00
N ILE A 76 1.73 -5.85 4.83
CA ILE A 76 1.42 -4.47 4.46
C ILE A 76 2.65 -3.64 4.81
N ASP A 77 3.18 -2.93 3.82
CA ASP A 77 4.34 -2.06 3.99
C ASP A 77 3.94 -0.72 4.61
N ILE A 78 4.77 -0.23 5.52
CA ILE A 78 4.59 1.02 6.23
C ILE A 78 5.81 1.90 5.95
N THR A 79 5.57 3.07 5.38
CA THR A 79 6.59 4.08 5.10
C THR A 79 6.35 5.32 5.96
N GLY A 80 7.37 5.81 6.65
CA GLY A 80 7.29 7.04 7.43
C GLY A 80 7.39 8.30 6.57
N LEU A 81 6.66 9.34 6.93
CA LEU A 81 6.81 10.69 6.39
C LEU A 81 7.40 11.63 7.44
N SER A 82 8.39 12.42 7.06
CA SER A 82 9.02 13.39 7.98
C SER A 82 9.45 14.64 7.25
N GLU A 83 9.44 15.78 7.94
CA GLU A 83 10.15 16.98 7.46
C GLU A 83 11.65 16.79 7.70
N THR A 84 12.39 16.51 6.63
CA THR A 84 13.83 16.20 6.71
C THR A 84 14.71 17.43 6.65
N GLU A 85 14.25 18.50 6.00
CA GLU A 85 14.95 19.79 5.89
C GLU A 85 14.05 20.98 6.30
N PRO A 86 13.51 21.01 7.53
CA PRO A 86 12.56 22.05 7.93
C PRO A 86 13.14 23.48 7.89
N ASP A 87 14.47 23.63 8.03
CA ASP A 87 15.15 24.92 7.93
C ASP A 87 15.24 25.46 6.49
N LYS A 88 15.21 24.58 5.48
CA LYS A 88 15.33 24.95 4.05
C LYS A 88 13.99 24.90 3.32
N GLU A 89 13.22 23.85 3.57
CA GLU A 89 11.93 23.58 2.94
C GLU A 89 10.86 23.28 4.00
N PRO A 90 10.49 24.28 4.84
CA PRO A 90 9.52 24.09 5.90
C PRO A 90 8.17 23.61 5.34
N GLY A 91 7.59 22.62 6.00
CA GLY A 91 6.29 22.06 5.62
C GLY A 91 6.33 21.11 4.42
N ILE A 92 7.52 20.70 3.97
CA ILE A 92 7.71 19.61 3.00
C ILE A 92 8.01 18.32 3.75
N TRP A 93 7.12 17.36 3.59
CA TRP A 93 7.20 16.01 4.14
C TRP A 93 7.78 15.09 3.07
N SER A 94 8.76 14.27 3.45
CA SER A 94 9.39 13.34 2.53
C SER A 94 9.44 11.92 3.10
N CYS A 95 9.44 10.95 2.19
CA CYS A 95 9.83 9.57 2.48
C CYS A 95 11.22 9.26 1.91
N LYS A 96 11.75 8.07 2.22
CA LYS A 96 13.05 7.60 1.73
C LYS A 96 13.08 7.32 0.23
N ASN A 97 11.93 7.22 -0.43
CA ASN A 97 11.84 6.96 -1.87
C ASN A 97 11.72 8.23 -2.73
N PHE A 98 12.07 9.41 -2.20
CA PHE A 98 11.95 10.69 -2.89
C PHE A 98 10.51 11.08 -3.25
N HIS A 99 9.52 10.63 -2.48
CA HIS A 99 8.21 11.25 -2.50
C HIS A 99 8.22 12.48 -1.60
N PHE A 100 7.69 13.59 -2.11
CA PHE A 100 7.63 14.87 -1.42
C PHE A 100 6.20 15.40 -1.42
N TYR A 101 5.72 15.80 -0.25
CA TYR A 101 4.36 16.28 -0.05
C TYR A 101 4.37 17.59 0.71
N ARG A 102 3.53 18.54 0.32
CA ARG A 102 3.30 19.72 1.15
C ARG A 102 2.36 19.36 2.29
N THR A 103 2.55 19.97 3.45
CA THR A 103 1.67 19.78 4.62
C THR A 103 0.19 19.94 4.26
N ARG A 104 -0.15 20.94 3.44
CA ARG A 104 -1.52 21.23 2.98
C ARG A 104 -2.11 20.17 2.03
N ASP A 105 -1.25 19.37 1.38
CA ASP A 105 -1.69 18.31 0.47
C ASP A 105 -2.04 17.05 1.28
N LEU A 106 -1.41 16.86 2.45
CA LEU A 106 -1.67 15.76 3.38
C LEU A 106 -2.80 16.06 4.36
N TYR A 107 -2.79 17.22 5.01
CA TYR A 107 -3.61 17.53 6.17
C TYR A 107 -4.64 18.66 5.93
N PRO A 108 -5.81 18.62 6.60
CA PRO A 108 -6.30 17.50 7.41
C PRO A 108 -6.62 16.29 6.52
N MET A 109 -6.33 15.09 7.02
CA MET A 109 -6.66 13.87 6.27
C MET A 109 -8.18 13.73 6.12
N ARG A 110 -8.61 13.06 5.06
CA ARG A 110 -10.01 12.83 4.74
C ARG A 110 -10.38 11.39 5.05
N GLU A 111 -11.58 11.19 5.57
CA GLU A 111 -12.15 9.85 5.74
C GLU A 111 -12.58 9.28 4.38
N SER A 112 -12.33 8.00 4.20
CA SER A 112 -12.69 7.21 3.03
C SER A 112 -12.92 5.75 3.45
N VAL A 113 -13.16 4.89 2.46
CA VAL A 113 -13.29 3.44 2.65
C VAL A 113 -12.38 2.75 1.65
N TYR A 114 -11.59 1.78 2.12
CA TYR A 114 -10.74 0.92 1.30
C TYR A 114 -11.05 -0.53 1.60
N GLU A 115 -11.43 -1.32 0.60
CA GLU A 115 -11.83 -2.73 0.76
C GLU A 115 -12.89 -2.95 1.85
N GLY A 116 -13.84 -2.02 1.97
CA GLY A 116 -14.90 -2.07 2.99
C GLY A 116 -14.47 -1.61 4.39
N VAL A 117 -13.20 -1.28 4.60
CA VAL A 117 -12.66 -0.81 5.88
C VAL A 117 -12.50 0.71 5.88
N PRO A 118 -12.90 1.42 6.96
CA PRO A 118 -12.63 2.86 7.10
C PRO A 118 -11.13 3.17 6.98
N ALA A 119 -10.79 4.16 6.18
CA ALA A 119 -9.41 4.56 5.92
C ALA A 119 -9.26 6.08 5.88
N MET A 120 -8.05 6.56 6.17
CA MET A 120 -7.69 7.97 6.02
C MET A 120 -6.86 8.15 4.74
N ILE A 121 -7.19 9.17 3.97
CA ILE A 121 -6.45 9.54 2.74
C ILE A 121 -5.97 11.00 2.82
N PRO A 122 -4.92 11.38 2.06
CA PRO A 122 -4.47 12.76 1.98
C PRO A 122 -5.58 13.74 1.56
N TYR A 123 -5.48 15.00 2.00
CA TYR A 123 -6.44 16.05 1.65
C TYR A 123 -6.61 16.24 0.13
N ALA A 124 -5.48 16.40 -0.56
CA ALA A 124 -5.36 16.59 -2.01
C ALA A 124 -4.89 15.31 -2.72
N TYR A 125 -5.53 14.17 -2.41
CA TYR A 125 -5.15 12.86 -2.95
C TYR A 125 -5.15 12.81 -4.49
N ASP A 126 -6.06 13.52 -5.15
CA ASP A 126 -6.18 13.59 -6.60
C ASP A 126 -4.95 14.23 -7.25
N LYS A 127 -4.49 15.34 -6.66
CA LYS A 127 -3.24 15.99 -7.06
C LYS A 127 -2.04 15.05 -6.86
N ILE A 128 -1.95 14.39 -5.69
CA ILE A 128 -0.85 13.48 -5.38
C ILE A 128 -0.81 12.31 -6.37
N LEU A 129 -1.95 11.69 -6.65
CA LEU A 129 -2.05 10.60 -7.62
C LEU A 129 -1.68 11.06 -9.04
N LEU A 130 -2.06 12.28 -9.42
CA LEU A 130 -1.70 12.85 -10.71
C LEU A 130 -0.20 13.12 -10.84
N GLU A 131 0.44 13.61 -9.78
CA GLU A 131 1.88 13.86 -9.73
C GLU A 131 2.69 12.56 -9.80
N GLU A 132 2.23 11.49 -9.14
CA GLU A 132 2.92 10.19 -9.12
C GLU A 132 2.68 9.38 -10.43
N TYR A 133 1.41 9.16 -10.79
CA TYR A 133 1.05 8.21 -11.85
C TYR A 133 0.70 8.85 -13.19
N HIS A 134 0.64 10.18 -13.24
CA HIS A 134 0.23 10.97 -14.41
C HIS A 134 -1.24 10.72 -14.82
N GLU A 135 -1.76 11.61 -15.68
CA GLU A 135 -3.18 11.62 -16.07
C GLU A 135 -3.63 10.28 -16.68
N LYS A 136 -2.76 9.64 -17.47
CA LYS A 136 -3.08 8.38 -18.14
C LYS A 136 -3.48 7.28 -17.17
N ALA A 137 -2.82 7.17 -16.02
CA ALA A 137 -3.15 6.14 -15.03
C ALA A 137 -4.55 6.33 -14.43
N LEU A 138 -5.08 7.56 -14.44
CA LEU A 138 -6.38 7.88 -13.85
C LEU A 138 -7.55 7.73 -14.84
N VAL A 139 -7.26 7.67 -16.14
CA VAL A 139 -8.29 7.65 -17.20
C VAL A 139 -8.33 6.34 -17.99
N LEU A 140 -7.26 5.55 -17.98
CA LEU A 140 -7.23 4.28 -18.69
C LEU A 140 -8.23 3.31 -18.06
N THR A 141 -9.12 2.77 -18.89
CA THR A 141 -10.09 1.75 -18.50
C THR A 141 -9.62 0.33 -18.85
N GLU A 142 -8.40 0.17 -19.34
CA GLU A 142 -7.80 -1.11 -19.66
C GLU A 142 -6.33 -1.12 -19.23
N TYR A 143 -5.95 -2.10 -18.41
CA TYR A 143 -4.59 -2.24 -17.88
C TYR A 143 -4.37 -3.68 -17.39
N GLU A 144 -3.15 -4.22 -17.52
CA GLU A 144 -2.75 -5.56 -17.04
C GLU A 144 -3.74 -6.70 -17.39
N GLY A 145 -4.32 -6.68 -18.60
CA GLY A 145 -5.29 -7.70 -19.04
C GLY A 145 -6.66 -7.61 -18.37
N HIS A 146 -6.96 -6.51 -17.69
CA HIS A 146 -8.24 -6.19 -17.07
C HIS A 146 -8.90 -5.01 -17.78
N TYR A 147 -10.20 -4.83 -17.56
CA TYR A 147 -10.94 -3.63 -17.94
C TYR A 147 -11.74 -3.09 -16.74
N TRP A 148 -11.90 -1.77 -16.68
CA TRP A 148 -12.68 -1.10 -15.65
C TRP A 148 -14.17 -1.23 -15.95
N ASN A 149 -14.93 -1.84 -15.05
CA ASN A 149 -16.38 -1.87 -15.10
C ASN A 149 -16.94 -0.70 -14.29
N GLN A 150 -17.57 0.25 -14.97
CA GLN A 150 -18.08 1.48 -14.36
C GLN A 150 -19.29 1.25 -13.44
N GLU A 151 -20.10 0.23 -13.69
CA GLU A 151 -21.30 -0.09 -12.90
C GLU A 151 -20.91 -0.68 -11.54
N SER A 152 -20.02 -1.69 -11.55
CA SER A 152 -19.55 -2.33 -10.32
C SER A 152 -18.43 -1.54 -9.64
N ARG A 153 -17.78 -0.61 -10.35
CA ARG A 153 -16.57 0.10 -9.94
C ARG A 153 -15.43 -0.86 -9.58
N LEU A 154 -15.24 -1.90 -10.40
CA LEU A 154 -14.23 -2.94 -10.22
C LEU A 154 -13.47 -3.20 -11.52
N TRP A 155 -12.21 -3.61 -11.37
CA TRP A 155 -11.40 -4.13 -12.46
C TRP A 155 -11.72 -5.60 -12.71
N VAL A 156 -12.12 -5.94 -13.94
CA VAL A 156 -12.54 -7.29 -14.35
C VAL A 156 -11.53 -7.87 -15.32
N LYS A 157 -11.11 -9.12 -15.10
CA LYS A 157 -10.18 -9.83 -15.98
C LYS A 157 -10.83 -10.07 -17.33
N LYS A 158 -10.14 -9.73 -18.42
CA LYS A 158 -10.59 -10.06 -19.78
C LYS A 158 -10.62 -11.58 -19.94
N SER A 159 -11.71 -12.13 -20.47
CA SER A 159 -11.77 -13.54 -20.83
C SER A 159 -10.77 -13.82 -21.96
N GLU A 160 -10.06 -14.94 -21.90
CA GLU A 160 -9.24 -15.36 -23.04
C GLU A 160 -10.16 -15.59 -24.25
N PRO A 161 -9.77 -15.16 -25.46
CA PRO A 161 -10.50 -15.54 -26.65
C PRO A 161 -10.54 -17.06 -26.75
N VAL A 162 -11.73 -17.62 -26.90
CA VAL A 162 -12.05 -19.07 -26.94
C VAL A 162 -11.10 -19.86 -27.87
N ALA A 163 -10.56 -19.22 -28.91
CA ALA A 163 -9.59 -19.81 -29.84
C ALA A 163 -8.27 -20.28 -29.19
N LYS A 164 -7.80 -19.68 -28.09
CA LYS A 164 -6.59 -20.13 -27.38
C LYS A 164 -6.84 -21.27 -26.39
N GLN A 165 -8.07 -21.42 -25.91
CA GLN A 165 -8.45 -22.49 -24.99
C GLN A 165 -8.48 -23.86 -25.69
N MET A 166 -8.82 -23.88 -26.98
CA MET A 166 -8.80 -25.09 -27.82
C MET A 166 -7.41 -25.47 -28.38
N ALA A 167 -6.40 -24.61 -28.20
CA ALA A 167 -5.05 -24.82 -28.74
C ALA A 167 -4.04 -25.36 -27.71
N ARG A 168 -4.43 -25.57 -26.45
CA ARG A 168 -3.57 -26.21 -25.45
C ARG A 168 -3.64 -27.74 -25.62
N PRO A 169 -2.56 -28.41 -26.07
CA PRO A 169 -2.54 -29.87 -26.11
C PRO A 169 -2.68 -30.42 -24.68
N PRO A 170 -3.32 -31.58 -24.50
CA PRO A 170 -3.46 -32.18 -23.17
C PRO A 170 -2.09 -32.39 -22.54
N LYS A 171 -1.94 -31.97 -21.29
CA LYS A 171 -0.75 -32.29 -20.48
C LYS A 171 -0.73 -33.81 -20.30
N ASN A 172 0.16 -34.49 -21.01
CA ASN A 172 0.49 -35.88 -20.73
C ASN A 172 1.19 -35.95 -19.38
N TYR A 173 0.44 -36.30 -18.34
CA TYR A 173 1.02 -36.82 -17.11
C TYR A 173 1.35 -38.30 -17.37
N ALA A 174 2.58 -38.55 -17.87
CA ALA A 174 3.16 -39.88 -17.79
C ALA A 174 3.62 -40.12 -16.34
N ARG A 175 3.29 -41.32 -15.83
CA ARG A 175 3.62 -41.82 -14.50
C ARG A 175 5.13 -41.95 -14.26
#